data_AF-A0A1C6U0R4-F1
#
_entry.id   AF-A0A1C6U0R4-F1
#
_cell.length_a   1.000
_cell.length_b   1.000
_cell.length_c   1.000
_cell.angle_alpha   90.00
_cell.angle_beta   90.00
_cell.angle_gamma   90.00
#
_symmetry.space_group_name_H-M   'P 1'
#
loop_
_entity.id
_entity.type
_entity.pdbx_description
1 polymer ?
#
loop_
_entity_poly.entity_id
_entity_poly.type
_entity_poly.pdbx_seq_one_letter_code
_entity_poly.pdbx_strand_id
1 'polypeptide(L)'
;MIFSRKRADEARHARDERTTEVLDTEETGDPTPPARGPYDVSEAPDEPRLDLGSLQIPAVPEVEVRVQADPQGVIQQVVLVHGESALQLGVFAAPRSEGIWDEVREEIRQSLFNDGAAAQEVEGEYGTELRARVRTPDGLTDLRFVGVDGPRWMVRGVYQGGAATDPAAAGPLALCLSGLVVDRGQEAKPVREPLPLRLPREVAEQQAAEQQAAGQPPAPGQREA
;
A
#
# COMPACT_ATOMS: atom_id res chain seq x y z
N MET A 1 -33.76 -44.06 67.39
CA MET A 1 -34.92 -43.60 66.58
C MET A 1 -34.49 -43.63 65.12
N ILE A 2 -35.40 -43.88 64.16
CA ILE A 2 -35.29 -43.56 62.71
C ILE A 2 -33.97 -44.05 62.03
N PHE A 3 -33.88 -45.27 61.47
CA PHE A 3 -34.30 -45.67 60.09
C PHE A 3 -33.74 -44.73 58.99
N SER A 4 -33.14 -45.10 57.84
CA SER A 4 -33.04 -46.29 56.95
C SER A 4 -31.80 -46.07 56.03
N ARG A 5 -31.20 -46.94 55.18
CA ARG A 5 -31.24 -48.36 54.69
C ARG A 5 -29.76 -48.69 54.26
N LYS A 6 -29.18 -49.90 54.27
CA LYS A 6 -29.49 -51.26 53.75
C LYS A 6 -29.05 -51.55 52.28
N ARG A 7 -27.82 -52.11 52.17
CA ARG A 7 -27.29 -53.15 51.23
C ARG A 7 -27.30 -52.98 49.69
N ALA A 8 -26.15 -53.38 49.10
CA ALA A 8 -25.96 -54.29 47.94
C ALA A 8 -26.38 -53.83 46.53
N ASP A 9 -25.83 -54.35 45.42
CA ASP A 9 -24.48 -54.87 45.06
C ASP A 9 -24.47 -55.14 43.53
N GLU A 10 -23.31 -55.50 42.96
CA GLU A 10 -23.13 -56.10 41.61
C GLU A 10 -23.48 -55.28 40.34
N ALA A 11 -23.26 -55.93 39.18
CA ALA A 11 -23.40 -55.47 37.79
C ALA A 11 -22.37 -54.43 37.28
N ARG A 12 -21.19 -54.94 36.84
CA ARG A 12 -20.28 -54.21 35.95
C ARG A 12 -20.80 -54.24 34.51
N HIS A 13 -20.92 -53.10 33.84
CA HIS A 13 -20.78 -52.99 32.38
C HIS A 13 -20.07 -51.67 32.04
N ALA A 14 -19.36 -51.64 30.92
CA ALA A 14 -18.53 -50.51 30.51
C ALA A 14 -18.91 -50.05 29.12
N ARG A 15 -18.96 -48.73 28.89
CA ARG A 15 -18.49 -48.01 27.69
C ARG A 15 -18.60 -46.49 27.91
N ASP A 16 -17.85 -45.73 27.11
CA ASP A 16 -17.98 -44.29 26.85
C ASP A 16 -19.41 -43.74 26.99
N GLU A 17 -19.53 -42.63 27.73
CA GLU A 17 -19.94 -41.33 27.19
C GLU A 17 -19.79 -40.31 28.34
N ARG A 18 -18.89 -39.33 28.19
CA ARG A 18 -18.80 -38.19 29.12
C ARG A 18 -18.67 -36.89 28.34
N THR A 19 -19.83 -36.36 27.98
CA THR A 19 -20.03 -35.01 27.50
C THR A 19 -19.22 -34.01 28.32
N THR A 20 -18.31 -33.30 27.66
CA THR A 20 -17.78 -32.01 28.12
C THR A 20 -18.35 -30.94 27.22
N GLU A 21 -19.50 -30.39 27.60
CA GLU A 21 -19.95 -29.09 27.13
C GLU A 21 -18.91 -28.05 27.57
N VAL A 22 -18.11 -27.56 26.61
CA VAL A 22 -17.15 -26.47 26.82
C VAL A 22 -17.51 -25.31 25.92
N LEU A 23 -18.59 -24.64 26.34
CA LEU A 23 -18.89 -23.22 26.13
C LEU A 23 -18.37 -22.62 24.81
N ASP A 24 -19.30 -22.45 23.86
CA ASP A 24 -19.18 -21.45 22.80
C ASP A 24 -18.70 -20.13 23.40
N THR A 25 -17.41 -19.86 23.22
CA THR A 25 -16.83 -18.57 23.52
C THR A 25 -17.13 -17.73 22.30
N GLU A 26 -18.26 -17.01 22.35
CA GLU A 26 -18.52 -15.90 21.44
C GLU A 26 -17.38 -14.89 21.65
N GLU A 27 -16.33 -15.00 20.84
CA GLU A 27 -15.30 -13.97 20.69
C GLU A 27 -16.02 -12.71 20.21
N THR A 28 -16.42 -11.91 21.19
CA THR A 28 -16.89 -10.54 21.02
C THR A 28 -15.67 -9.75 20.64
N GLY A 29 -15.24 -9.89 19.38
CA GLY A 29 -14.07 -9.24 18.85
C GLY A 29 -14.19 -7.75 19.12
N ASP A 30 -13.23 -7.22 19.88
CA ASP A 30 -13.03 -5.77 19.99
C ASP A 30 -13.04 -5.20 18.57
N PRO A 31 -13.76 -4.10 18.30
CA PRO A 31 -13.88 -3.57 16.96
C PRO A 31 -12.51 -3.13 16.47
N THR A 32 -11.85 -4.00 15.71
CA THR A 32 -10.57 -3.75 15.05
C THR A 32 -10.66 -2.36 14.42
N PRO A 33 -9.80 -1.41 14.83
CA PRO A 33 -9.90 -0.04 14.31
C PRO A 33 -9.85 -0.13 12.78
N PRO A 34 -10.78 0.53 12.07
CA PRO A 34 -11.01 0.29 10.64
C PRO A 34 -9.68 0.38 9.91
N ALA A 35 -9.34 -0.70 9.20
CA ALA A 35 -8.00 -0.93 8.70
C ALA A 35 -7.54 0.26 7.88
N ARG A 36 -6.58 1.03 8.41
CA ARG A 36 -5.96 2.13 7.67
C ARG A 36 -5.32 1.52 6.43
N GLY A 37 -5.68 2.04 5.27
CA GLY A 37 -5.43 1.41 3.98
C GLY A 37 -3.96 1.35 3.56
N PRO A 38 -3.68 1.07 2.27
CA PRO A 38 -4.60 1.14 1.12
C PRO A 38 -5.86 0.26 1.19
N TYR A 39 -6.96 0.77 0.64
CA TYR A 39 -8.24 0.06 0.55
C TYR A 39 -8.45 -0.56 -0.84
N ASP A 40 -9.27 -1.61 -0.92
CA ASP A 40 -9.88 -2.00 -2.19
C ASP A 40 -11.04 -1.06 -2.54
N VAL A 41 -11.30 -0.85 -3.84
CA VAL A 41 -12.44 -0.05 -4.33
C VAL A 41 -13.80 -0.52 -3.78
N SER A 42 -13.94 -1.77 -3.37
CA SER A 42 -15.16 -2.30 -2.73
C SER A 42 -15.31 -1.99 -1.24
N GLU A 43 -14.25 -1.52 -0.57
CA GLU A 43 -14.21 -1.23 0.88
C GLU A 43 -13.91 0.25 1.19
N ALA A 44 -13.58 1.05 0.16
CA ALA A 44 -13.16 2.44 0.30
C ALA A 44 -14.27 3.40 0.75
N PRO A 45 -13.96 4.41 1.60
CA PRO A 45 -14.90 5.48 1.91
C PRO A 45 -15.06 6.46 0.75
N ASP A 46 -16.28 6.99 0.58
CA ASP A 46 -16.66 7.96 -0.44
C ASP A 46 -16.07 9.35 -0.12
N GLU A 47 -14.89 9.63 -0.69
CA GLU A 47 -14.12 10.85 -0.51
C GLU A 47 -13.53 11.29 -1.87
N PRO A 48 -13.28 12.59 -2.10
CA PRO A 48 -12.68 13.05 -3.35
C PRO A 48 -11.20 12.59 -3.48
N ARG A 49 -10.92 11.80 -4.51
CA ARG A 49 -9.58 11.29 -4.85
C ARG A 49 -9.23 11.62 -6.30
N LEU A 50 -7.93 11.79 -6.58
CA LEU A 50 -7.40 11.77 -7.93
C LEU A 50 -7.36 10.32 -8.42
N ASP A 51 -8.32 9.96 -9.27
CA ASP A 51 -8.34 8.67 -9.96
C ASP A 51 -7.22 8.60 -11.03
N LEU A 52 -6.42 7.54 -11.01
CA LEU A 52 -5.42 7.19 -12.02
C LEU A 52 -5.75 5.85 -12.71
N GLY A 53 -7.02 5.46 -12.75
CA GLY A 53 -7.52 4.21 -13.32
C GLY A 53 -7.45 3.06 -12.32
N SER A 54 -6.25 2.54 -12.04
CA SER A 54 -6.05 1.44 -11.07
C SER A 54 -5.54 1.88 -9.70
N LEU A 55 -5.39 3.19 -9.46
CA LEU A 55 -5.01 3.77 -8.19
C LEU A 55 -5.70 5.11 -8.03
N GLN A 56 -6.39 5.33 -6.91
CA GLN A 56 -6.97 6.62 -6.54
C GLN A 56 -6.24 7.19 -5.33
N ILE A 57 -5.89 8.47 -5.40
CA ILE A 57 -5.02 9.14 -4.42
C ILE A 57 -5.80 10.23 -3.68
N PRO A 58 -5.83 10.26 -2.33
CA PRO A 58 -6.55 11.27 -1.59
C PRO A 58 -5.91 12.65 -1.76
N ALA A 59 -6.75 13.68 -1.91
CA ALA A 59 -6.31 15.07 -1.97
C ALA A 59 -5.95 15.59 -0.56
N VAL A 60 -4.74 15.28 -0.09
CA VAL A 60 -4.21 15.73 1.21
C VAL A 60 -3.54 17.10 1.05
N PRO A 61 -3.81 18.09 1.93
CA PRO A 61 -3.12 19.38 1.92
C PRO A 61 -1.59 19.25 1.97
N GLU A 62 -0.89 20.22 1.39
CA GLU A 62 0.59 20.34 1.39
C GLU A 62 1.34 19.19 0.65
N VAL A 63 0.64 18.20 0.11
CA VAL A 63 1.22 17.12 -0.72
C VAL A 63 1.08 17.44 -2.21
N GLU A 64 2.22 17.50 -2.91
CA GLU A 64 2.27 17.66 -4.37
C GLU A 64 2.26 16.27 -5.05
N VAL A 65 1.30 16.03 -5.96
CA VAL A 65 1.21 14.79 -6.74
C VAL A 65 1.97 14.93 -8.05
N ARG A 66 3.18 14.38 -8.13
CA ARG A 66 3.99 14.33 -9.36
C ARG A 66 3.76 13.01 -10.09
N VAL A 67 3.22 13.09 -11.29
CA VAL A 67 2.98 11.94 -12.17
C VAL A 67 3.90 12.03 -13.39
N GLN A 68 4.66 10.96 -13.65
CA GLN A 68 5.47 10.82 -14.85
C GLN A 68 4.80 9.81 -15.79
N ALA A 69 4.46 10.26 -16.99
CA ALA A 69 3.89 9.45 -18.06
C ALA A 69 4.81 9.41 -19.28
N ASP A 70 4.69 8.35 -20.07
CA ASP A 70 5.43 8.18 -21.31
C ASP A 70 4.75 8.92 -22.50
N PRO A 71 5.39 8.96 -23.69
CA PRO A 71 4.82 9.60 -24.88
C PRO A 71 3.53 8.94 -25.41
N GLN A 72 3.06 7.83 -24.82
CA GLN A 72 1.77 7.20 -25.13
C GLN A 72 0.69 7.49 -24.07
N GLY A 73 1.01 8.26 -23.03
CA GLY A 73 0.11 8.58 -21.91
C GLY A 73 0.00 7.46 -20.86
N VAL A 74 0.91 6.50 -20.85
CA VAL A 74 1.01 5.48 -19.79
C VAL A 74 1.78 6.07 -18.62
N ILE A 75 1.18 6.12 -17.43
CA ILE A 75 1.89 6.53 -16.22
C ILE A 75 2.92 5.46 -15.86
N GLN A 76 4.18 5.85 -15.76
CA GLN A 76 5.30 4.97 -15.37
C GLN A 76 5.65 5.11 -13.88
N GLN A 77 5.48 6.30 -13.30
CA GLN A 77 5.82 6.57 -11.90
C GLN A 77 4.90 7.64 -11.31
N VAL A 78 4.45 7.39 -10.07
CA VAL A 78 3.76 8.38 -9.23
C VAL A 78 4.64 8.67 -8.02
N VAL A 79 4.82 9.96 -7.71
CA VAL A 79 5.57 10.43 -6.53
C VAL A 79 4.77 11.50 -5.83
N LEU A 80 4.51 11.29 -4.54
CA LEU A 80 3.92 12.28 -3.65
C LEU A 80 5.05 13.01 -2.93
N VAL A 81 5.06 14.35 -2.94
CA VAL A 81 6.13 15.16 -2.35
C VAL A 81 5.56 16.06 -1.26
N HIS A 82 6.22 16.09 -0.09
CA HIS A 82 5.84 16.94 1.04
C HIS A 82 7.11 17.43 1.76
N GLY A 83 7.41 18.72 1.64
CA GLY A 83 8.67 19.30 2.11
C GLY A 83 9.89 18.61 1.48
N GLU A 84 10.82 18.15 2.33
CA GLU A 84 12.03 17.42 1.92
C GLU A 84 11.84 15.89 1.88
N SER A 85 10.60 15.39 2.02
CA SER A 85 10.29 13.96 1.91
C SER A 85 9.45 13.65 0.69
N ALA A 86 9.63 12.46 0.13
CA ALA A 86 8.84 11.95 -0.98
C ALA A 86 8.39 10.51 -0.73
N LEU A 87 7.25 10.14 -1.31
CA LEU A 87 6.70 8.79 -1.32
C LEU A 87 6.42 8.40 -2.78
N GLN A 88 7.26 7.54 -3.34
CA GLN A 88 6.99 6.92 -4.64
C GLN A 88 6.00 5.78 -4.47
N LEU A 89 4.99 5.71 -5.34
CA LEU A 89 3.97 4.66 -5.36
C LEU A 89 4.10 3.78 -6.60
N GLY A 90 3.81 2.49 -6.43
CA GLY A 90 3.56 1.56 -7.52
C GLY A 90 2.56 0.49 -7.07
N VAL A 91 1.69 0.03 -7.97
CA VAL A 91 0.67 -0.97 -7.67
C VAL A 91 0.81 -2.14 -8.63
N PHE A 92 0.74 -3.36 -8.10
CA PHE A 92 1.05 -4.60 -8.81
C PHE A 92 -0.11 -5.60 -8.67
N ALA A 93 -0.30 -6.46 -9.66
CA ALA A 93 -1.25 -7.56 -9.60
C ALA A 93 -0.71 -8.72 -8.74
N ALA A 94 -1.43 -9.08 -7.67
CA ALA A 94 -1.13 -10.25 -6.82
C ALA A 94 -1.97 -11.49 -7.26
N PRO A 95 -1.71 -12.70 -6.75
CA PRO A 95 -2.58 -13.85 -6.97
C PRO A 95 -3.88 -13.74 -6.13
N ARG A 96 -4.66 -14.83 -6.01
CA ARG A 96 -5.84 -14.89 -5.12
C ARG A 96 -5.57 -15.56 -3.78
N SER A 97 -4.39 -16.17 -3.64
CA SER A 97 -4.00 -17.09 -2.57
C SER A 97 -3.18 -16.44 -1.47
N GLU A 98 -2.22 -15.59 -1.85
CA GLU A 98 -1.32 -14.90 -0.93
C GLU A 98 -1.02 -13.46 -1.40
N GLY A 99 -0.42 -12.69 -0.49
CA GLY A 99 0.27 -11.45 -0.84
C GLY A 99 1.59 -11.72 -1.57
N ILE A 100 2.12 -10.71 -2.25
CA ILE A 100 3.42 -10.76 -2.95
C ILE A 100 4.48 -9.89 -2.29
N TRP A 101 4.18 -9.19 -1.19
CA TRP A 101 5.15 -8.28 -0.57
C TRP A 101 6.40 -9.01 -0.05
N ASP A 102 6.29 -10.18 0.59
CA ASP A 102 7.46 -10.92 1.08
C ASP A 102 8.42 -11.32 -0.06
N GLU A 103 7.90 -11.87 -1.17
CA GLU A 103 8.70 -12.20 -2.36
C GLU A 103 9.34 -10.95 -2.98
N VAL A 104 8.55 -9.89 -3.18
CA VAL A 104 9.03 -8.64 -3.80
C VAL A 104 10.03 -7.91 -2.90
N ARG A 105 9.89 -7.98 -1.58
CA ARG A 105 10.83 -7.43 -0.61
C ARG A 105 12.17 -8.15 -0.68
N GLU A 106 12.16 -9.47 -0.79
CA GLU A 106 13.36 -10.30 -0.97
C GLU A 106 14.02 -10.03 -2.34
N GLU A 107 13.26 -9.95 -3.44
CA GLU A 107 13.80 -9.57 -4.76
C GLU A 107 14.46 -8.18 -4.73
N ILE A 108 13.84 -7.19 -4.08
CA ILE A 108 14.41 -5.84 -3.90
C ILE A 108 15.68 -5.90 -3.03
N ARG A 109 15.67 -6.64 -1.93
CA ARG A 109 16.82 -6.82 -1.03
C ARG A 109 18.00 -7.47 -1.76
N GLN A 110 17.76 -8.46 -2.61
CA GLN A 110 18.78 -9.09 -3.45
C GLN A 110 19.33 -8.12 -4.51
N SER A 111 18.49 -7.34 -5.19
CA SER A 111 18.96 -6.32 -6.14
C SER A 111 19.88 -5.31 -5.45
N LEU A 112 19.41 -4.71 -4.35
CA LEU A 112 20.17 -3.72 -3.57
C LEU A 112 21.52 -4.28 -3.11
N PHE A 113 21.57 -5.55 -2.68
CA PHE A 113 22.82 -6.21 -2.31
C PHE A 113 23.78 -6.36 -3.49
N ASN A 114 23.27 -6.73 -4.67
CA ASN A 114 24.06 -6.82 -5.91
C ASN A 114 24.57 -5.43 -6.37
N ASP A 115 23.78 -4.38 -6.16
CA ASP A 115 24.14 -2.98 -6.40
C ASP A 115 25.11 -2.41 -5.34
N GLY A 116 25.48 -3.20 -4.33
CA GLY A 116 26.40 -2.83 -3.25
C GLY A 116 25.79 -1.89 -2.19
N ALA A 117 24.47 -1.75 -2.16
CA ALA A 117 23.74 -1.00 -1.14
C ALA A 117 23.50 -1.84 0.11
N ALA A 118 23.51 -1.20 1.28
CA ALA A 118 23.11 -1.83 2.53
C ALA A 118 21.57 -1.83 2.62
N ALA A 119 20.97 -2.98 2.90
CA ALA A 119 19.54 -3.14 3.11
C ALA A 119 19.24 -3.99 4.37
N GLN A 120 18.21 -3.63 5.12
CA GLN A 120 17.83 -4.23 6.40
C GLN A 120 16.29 -4.31 6.50
N GLU A 121 15.77 -5.47 6.89
CA GLU A 121 14.36 -5.64 7.22
C GLU A 121 14.05 -5.09 8.63
N VAL A 122 12.92 -4.40 8.77
CA VAL A 122 12.47 -3.74 10.01
C VAL A 122 10.96 -3.86 10.13
N GLU A 123 10.46 -4.26 11.30
CA GLU A 123 9.02 -4.30 11.59
C GLU A 123 8.46 -2.87 11.76
N GLY A 124 7.32 -2.58 11.14
CA GLY A 124 6.67 -1.26 11.14
C GLY A 124 5.14 -1.34 11.01
N GLU A 125 4.48 -0.19 10.81
CA GLU A 125 3.01 -0.08 10.80
C GLU A 125 2.35 -0.95 9.70
N TYR A 126 3.08 -1.21 8.62
CA TYR A 126 2.63 -2.03 7.47
C TYR A 126 3.22 -3.45 7.48
N GLY A 127 3.66 -3.95 8.64
CA GLY A 127 4.34 -5.25 8.77
C GLY A 127 5.84 -5.15 8.51
N THR A 128 6.44 -6.16 7.85
CA THR A 128 7.89 -6.20 7.59
C THR A 128 8.28 -5.26 6.46
N GLU A 129 8.92 -4.13 6.80
CA GLU A 129 9.43 -3.13 5.87
C GLU A 129 10.90 -3.42 5.48
N LEU A 130 11.38 -2.81 4.40
CA LEU A 130 12.80 -2.84 4.03
C LEU A 130 13.37 -1.43 4.02
N ARG A 131 14.40 -1.18 4.83
CA ARG A 131 15.18 0.06 4.83
C ARG A 131 16.49 -0.16 4.08
N ALA A 132 16.89 0.79 3.26
CA ALA A 132 18.13 0.70 2.49
C ALA A 132 18.82 2.06 2.34
N ARG A 133 20.16 2.03 2.22
CA ARG A 133 20.97 3.21 1.92
C ARG A 133 21.70 3.00 0.61
N VAL A 134 21.23 3.68 -0.43
CA VAL A 134 21.79 3.64 -1.80
C VAL A 134 22.71 4.84 -2.02
N ARG A 135 23.58 4.76 -3.04
CA ARG A 135 24.32 5.92 -3.55
C ARG A 135 23.74 6.39 -4.87
N THR A 136 23.15 7.58 -4.85
CA THR A 136 22.65 8.32 -6.00
C THR A 136 23.74 9.27 -6.53
N PRO A 137 23.56 9.91 -7.71
CA PRO A 137 24.46 10.98 -8.15
C PRO A 137 24.55 12.15 -7.14
N ASP A 138 23.45 12.41 -6.44
CA ASP A 138 23.32 13.53 -5.49
C ASP A 138 23.89 13.22 -4.08
N GLY A 139 24.13 11.95 -3.75
CA GLY A 139 24.79 11.57 -2.50
C GLY A 139 24.47 10.17 -1.99
N LEU A 140 24.35 10.04 -0.66
CA LEU A 140 23.76 8.86 -0.03
C LEU A 140 22.29 9.16 0.22
N THR A 141 21.40 8.29 -0.25
CA THR A 141 19.96 8.42 -0.11
C THR A 141 19.42 7.25 0.71
N ASP A 142 18.74 7.56 1.81
CA ASP A 142 17.97 6.59 2.57
C ASP A 142 16.61 6.36 1.91
N LEU A 143 16.24 5.08 1.79
CA LEU A 143 15.00 4.59 1.23
C LEU A 143 14.30 3.66 2.23
N ARG A 144 12.98 3.75 2.35
CA ARG A 144 12.16 2.84 3.14
C ARG A 144 11.02 2.32 2.26
N PHE A 145 11.16 1.06 1.86
CA PHE A 145 10.17 0.33 1.08
C PHE A 145 9.15 -0.28 2.04
N VAL A 146 7.89 0.03 1.82
CA VAL A 146 6.73 -0.57 2.50
C VAL A 146 5.86 -1.23 1.43
N GLY A 147 5.23 -2.35 1.77
CA GLY A 147 4.27 -3.02 0.90
C GLY A 147 3.01 -3.35 1.69
N VAL A 148 1.85 -3.12 1.07
CA VAL A 148 0.56 -3.56 1.59
C VAL A 148 -0.10 -4.42 0.53
N ASP A 149 -0.29 -5.69 0.85
CA ASP A 149 -1.06 -6.64 0.05
C ASP A 149 -2.55 -6.48 0.34
N GLY A 150 -3.36 -6.48 -0.72
CA GLY A 150 -4.82 -6.44 -0.68
C GLY A 150 -5.43 -7.47 -1.63
N PRO A 151 -6.77 -7.48 -1.82
CA PRO A 151 -7.46 -8.53 -2.56
C PRO A 151 -7.07 -8.56 -4.05
N ARG A 152 -6.07 -9.40 -4.36
CA ARG A 152 -5.45 -9.58 -5.69
C ARG A 152 -4.56 -8.44 -6.15
N TRP A 153 -4.10 -7.56 -5.27
CA TRP A 153 -3.18 -6.48 -5.62
C TRP A 153 -2.18 -6.21 -4.49
N MET A 154 -1.10 -5.50 -4.79
CA MET A 154 -0.11 -5.05 -3.81
C MET A 154 0.30 -3.61 -4.11
N VAL A 155 0.26 -2.74 -3.11
CA VAL A 155 0.77 -1.37 -3.19
C VAL A 155 2.15 -1.32 -2.55
N ARG A 156 3.15 -0.90 -3.32
CA ARG A 156 4.50 -0.62 -2.82
C ARG A 156 4.70 0.89 -2.67
N GLY A 157 4.86 1.35 -1.44
CA GLY A 157 5.37 2.68 -1.12
C GLY A 157 6.89 2.66 -1.00
N VAL A 158 7.57 3.69 -1.49
CA VAL A 158 9.00 3.92 -1.23
C VAL A 158 9.17 5.34 -0.71
N TYR A 159 9.34 5.47 0.61
CA TYR A 159 9.66 6.73 1.24
C TYR A 159 11.13 7.11 1.00
N GLN A 160 11.38 8.40 0.81
CA GLN A 160 12.67 9.02 0.57
C GLN A 160 12.80 10.27 1.45
N GLY A 161 14.03 10.66 1.79
CA GLY A 161 14.30 11.81 2.66
C GLY A 161 14.01 11.52 4.14
N GLY A 162 13.47 12.50 4.88
CA GLY A 162 13.18 12.36 6.31
C GLY A 162 12.30 11.15 6.63
N ALA A 163 11.20 10.98 5.88
CA ALA A 163 10.24 9.88 6.00
C ALA A 163 10.83 8.46 5.80
N ALA A 164 12.04 8.36 5.22
CA ALA A 164 12.73 7.08 5.07
C ALA A 164 13.47 6.63 6.35
N THR A 165 13.95 7.58 7.16
CA THR A 165 14.68 7.28 8.39
C THR A 165 13.77 7.32 9.62
N ASP A 166 12.87 8.31 9.69
CA ASP A 166 11.86 8.45 10.73
C ASP A 166 10.43 8.26 10.16
N PRO A 167 9.71 7.19 10.55
CA PRO A 167 8.30 7.01 10.19
C PRO A 167 7.39 8.15 10.65
N ALA A 168 7.68 8.82 11.78
CA ALA A 168 6.87 9.93 12.26
C ALA A 168 6.97 11.17 11.34
N ALA A 169 8.12 11.35 10.67
CA ALA A 169 8.32 12.40 9.66
C ALA A 169 7.56 12.16 8.35
N ALA A 170 6.89 11.02 8.15
CA ALA A 170 6.07 10.76 6.97
C ALA A 170 4.81 11.65 6.92
N GLY A 171 4.19 11.95 8.08
CA GLY A 171 3.10 12.92 8.21
C GLY A 171 2.01 12.79 7.13
N PRO A 172 1.73 13.85 6.33
CA PRO A 172 0.77 13.80 5.22
C PRO A 172 1.01 12.69 4.18
N LEU A 173 2.25 12.23 3.97
CA LEU A 173 2.55 11.12 3.05
C LEU A 173 2.10 9.75 3.61
N ALA A 174 2.06 9.58 4.94
CA ALA A 174 1.45 8.40 5.56
C ALA A 174 -0.09 8.47 5.47
N LEU A 175 -0.68 9.65 5.65
CA LEU A 175 -2.11 9.86 5.39
C LEU A 175 -2.46 9.52 3.93
N CYS A 176 -1.65 9.97 2.96
CA CYS A 176 -1.83 9.61 1.56
C CYS A 176 -1.79 8.09 1.34
N LEU A 177 -0.76 7.39 1.84
CA LEU A 177 -0.64 5.93 1.71
C LEU A 177 -1.86 5.21 2.31
N SER A 178 -2.25 5.58 3.52
CA SER A 178 -3.40 5.00 4.23
C SER A 178 -4.78 5.34 3.62
N GLY A 179 -4.84 6.36 2.77
CA GLY A 179 -6.04 6.79 2.05
C GLY A 179 -6.07 6.41 0.57
N LEU A 180 -5.09 5.64 0.08
CA LEU A 180 -5.11 5.12 -1.29
C LEU A 180 -6.25 4.12 -1.47
N VAL A 181 -6.82 4.10 -2.68
CA VAL A 181 -7.79 3.09 -3.10
C VAL A 181 -7.28 2.42 -4.37
N VAL A 182 -7.37 1.09 -4.44
CA VAL A 182 -6.95 0.32 -5.62
C VAL A 182 -8.17 -0.26 -6.32
N ASP A 183 -8.28 0.01 -7.62
CA ASP A 183 -9.17 -0.74 -8.52
C ASP A 183 -8.34 -1.59 -9.49
N ARG A 184 -8.23 -2.89 -9.19
CA ARG A 184 -7.56 -3.83 -10.11
C ARG A 184 -8.35 -4.01 -11.43
N GLY A 185 -9.65 -3.72 -11.43
CA GLY A 185 -10.60 -4.18 -12.42
C GLY A 185 -10.81 -5.69 -12.37
N GLN A 186 -11.75 -6.16 -13.20
CA GLN A 186 -12.09 -7.59 -13.24
C GLN A 186 -11.14 -8.44 -14.10
N GLU A 187 -10.28 -7.81 -14.90
CA GLU A 187 -9.42 -8.51 -15.88
C GLU A 187 -8.45 -9.53 -15.26
N ALA A 188 -8.17 -10.58 -16.04
CA ALA A 188 -7.00 -11.40 -15.82
C ALA A 188 -5.74 -10.57 -16.15
N LYS A 189 -4.84 -10.44 -15.19
CA LYS A 189 -3.54 -9.78 -15.34
C LYS A 189 -2.48 -10.69 -14.69
N PRO A 190 -1.34 -10.95 -15.36
CA PRO A 190 -0.20 -11.67 -14.79
C PRO A 190 0.19 -11.19 -13.39
N VAL A 191 0.66 -12.12 -12.57
CA VAL A 191 1.11 -11.83 -11.20
C VAL A 191 2.46 -11.10 -11.25
N ARG A 192 2.65 -10.10 -10.38
CA ARG A 192 3.75 -9.11 -10.35
C ARG A 192 3.81 -8.12 -11.51
N GLU A 193 2.85 -8.11 -12.45
CA GLU A 193 2.75 -7.04 -13.45
C GLU A 193 2.21 -5.75 -12.79
N PRO A 194 2.77 -4.55 -13.10
CA PRO A 194 2.21 -3.29 -12.63
C PRO A 194 0.81 -3.05 -13.20
N LEU A 195 -0.10 -2.53 -12.39
CA LEU A 195 -1.46 -2.20 -12.84
C LEU A 195 -1.44 -0.98 -13.79
N PRO A 196 -2.31 -0.94 -14.82
CA PRO A 196 -2.26 0.08 -15.86
C PRO A 196 -2.78 1.44 -15.36
N LEU A 197 -1.86 2.30 -14.91
CA LEU A 197 -2.19 3.67 -14.49
C LEU A 197 -2.39 4.61 -15.70
N ARG A 198 -3.40 5.48 -15.62
CA ARG A 198 -3.80 6.45 -16.67
C ARG A 198 -4.19 7.78 -16.03
N LEU A 199 -3.73 8.89 -16.61
CA LEU A 199 -4.08 10.22 -16.11
C LEU A 199 -5.52 10.60 -16.57
N PRO A 200 -6.35 11.24 -15.73
CA PRO A 200 -7.63 11.80 -16.19
C PRO A 200 -7.43 12.77 -17.34
N ARG A 201 -8.35 12.76 -18.31
CA ARG A 201 -8.25 13.61 -19.52
C ARG A 201 -8.12 15.08 -19.18
N GLU A 202 -8.94 15.57 -18.26
CA GLU A 202 -8.96 16.97 -17.82
C GLU A 202 -7.60 17.41 -17.24
N VAL A 203 -6.91 16.55 -16.50
CA VAL A 203 -5.58 16.83 -15.95
C VAL A 203 -4.50 16.75 -17.04
N ALA A 204 -4.60 15.80 -17.97
CA ALA A 204 -3.70 15.69 -19.11
C ALA A 204 -3.81 16.91 -20.06
N GLU A 205 -5.02 17.40 -20.29
CA GLU A 205 -5.30 18.58 -21.12
C GLU A 205 -4.79 19.86 -20.46
N GLN A 206 -4.92 19.99 -19.13
CA GLN A 206 -4.33 21.10 -18.35
C GLN A 206 -2.79 21.09 -18.42
N GLN A 207 -2.16 19.96 -18.07
CA GLN A 207 -0.69 19.85 -18.11
C GLN A 207 -0.12 20.08 -19.52
N ALA A 208 -0.79 19.60 -20.57
CA ALA A 208 -0.37 19.84 -21.95
C ALA A 208 -0.46 21.33 -22.34
N ALA A 209 -1.49 22.05 -21.86
CA ALA A 209 -1.63 23.49 -22.08
C ALA A 209 -0.56 24.29 -21.32
N GLU A 210 -0.27 23.95 -20.06
CA GLU A 210 0.78 24.58 -19.26
C GLU A 210 2.17 24.37 -19.86
N GLN A 211 2.47 23.16 -20.34
CA GLN A 211 3.73 22.83 -21.00
C GLN A 211 3.88 23.56 -22.35
N GLN A 212 2.79 23.74 -23.11
CA GLN A 212 2.79 24.56 -24.33
C GLN A 212 3.00 26.05 -24.02
N ALA A 213 2.40 26.56 -22.94
CA ALA A 213 2.61 27.95 -22.50
C ALA A 213 4.04 28.20 -22.03
N ALA A 214 4.64 27.26 -21.27
CA ALA A 214 6.02 27.35 -20.82
C ALA A 214 7.06 27.17 -21.94
N GLY A 215 6.71 26.42 -23.01
CA GLY A 215 7.57 26.16 -24.16
C GLY A 215 7.59 27.26 -25.23
N GLN A 216 6.79 28.32 -25.10
CA GLN A 216 6.61 29.35 -26.13
C GLN A 216 7.46 30.61 -25.84
N PRO A 217 8.65 30.79 -26.45
CA PRO A 217 9.36 32.06 -26.36
C PRO A 217 8.53 33.18 -27.03
N PRO A 218 8.48 34.40 -26.47
CA PRO A 218 7.71 35.49 -27.05
C PRO A 218 8.26 35.84 -28.43
N ALA A 219 7.39 35.79 -29.44
CA ALA A 219 7.75 36.14 -30.81
C ALA A 219 8.31 37.58 -30.88
N PRO A 220 9.45 37.83 -31.54
CA PRO A 220 9.99 39.18 -31.69
C PRO A 220 8.98 40.06 -32.43
N GLY A 221 8.40 41.03 -31.70
CA GLY A 221 7.40 41.93 -32.27
C GLY A 221 7.97 42.71 -33.45
N GLN A 222 7.31 42.59 -34.62
CA GLN A 222 7.64 43.39 -35.79
C GLN A 222 7.47 44.87 -35.45
N ARG A 223 8.57 45.63 -35.44
CA ARG A 223 8.50 47.10 -35.46
C ARG A 223 8.45 47.56 -36.90
N GLU A 224 7.38 48.25 -37.23
CA GLU A 224 7.26 49.06 -38.45
C GLU A 224 8.36 50.14 -38.49
N ALA A 225 8.99 50.29 -39.66
CA ALA A 225 9.85 51.40 -40.07
C ALA A 225 9.95 51.42 -41.61
#